data_AF-A0A5J4KMS3-F1
#
_entry.id   AF-A0A5J4KMS3-F1
#
_cell.length_a   1.000
_cell.length_b   1.000
_cell.length_c   1.000
_cell.angle_alpha   90.00
_cell.angle_beta   90.00
_cell.angle_gamma   90.00
#
_symmetry.space_group_name_H-M   'P 1'
#
loop_
_entity.id
_entity.type
_entity.pdbx_description
1 polymer ?
#
loop_
_entity_poly.entity_id
_entity_poly.type
_entity_poly.pdbx_seq_one_letter_code
_entity_poly.pdbx_strand_id
1 'polypeptide(L)'
;MERLEAEEQRRLTPILAQLSSLQQRDTEATQALKVAKATCQAEEAQLEPLKQCYDTQWPRYESAWKKLAQLREYPPVVRFFVQLWTDVWEQPLEASIQDLAAPLRTLQGQMGPLQKRVAKATQDAEWAEKRHNTL
;
A
#
# COMPACT_ATOMS: atom_id res chain seq x y z
N MET A 1 16.49 30.74 -56.48
CA MET A 1 15.72 29.77 -55.68
C MET A 1 16.36 29.51 -54.32
N GLU A 2 17.70 29.40 -54.22
CA GLU A 2 18.43 29.17 -52.95
C GLU A 2 18.20 30.20 -51.81
N ARG A 3 17.84 31.46 -52.12
CA ARG A 3 17.58 32.48 -51.07
C ARG A 3 16.23 32.32 -50.37
N LEU A 4 15.24 31.73 -51.03
CA LEU A 4 13.91 31.49 -50.46
C LEU A 4 13.94 30.31 -49.48
N GLU A 5 14.65 29.25 -49.84
CA GLU A 5 14.85 28.06 -48.99
C GLU A 5 15.61 28.41 -47.70
N ALA A 6 16.62 29.28 -47.78
CA ALA A 6 17.39 29.73 -46.61
C ALA A 6 16.58 30.65 -45.67
N GLU A 7 15.67 31.48 -46.20
CA GLU A 7 14.76 32.31 -45.42
C GLU A 7 13.62 31.50 -44.78
N GLU A 8 13.09 30.49 -45.47
CA GLU A 8 12.14 29.53 -44.91
C GLU A 8 12.79 28.65 -43.84
N GLN A 9 14.01 28.16 -44.04
CA GLN A 9 14.76 27.42 -43.02
C GLN A 9 15.02 28.26 -41.77
N ARG A 10 15.33 29.56 -41.92
CA ARG A 10 15.50 30.48 -40.77
C ARG A 10 14.21 30.73 -39.99
N ARG A 11 13.05 30.71 -40.66
CA ARG A 11 11.74 30.82 -40.00
C ARG A 11 11.31 29.52 -39.33
N LEU A 12 11.69 28.37 -39.90
CA LEU A 12 11.39 27.05 -39.37
C LEU A 12 12.33 26.62 -38.24
N THR A 13 13.57 27.13 -38.18
CA THR A 13 14.54 26.77 -37.12
C THR A 13 14.01 27.00 -35.70
N PRO A 14 13.41 28.17 -35.35
CA PRO A 14 12.87 28.38 -34.01
C PRO A 14 11.65 27.49 -33.71
N ILE A 15 10.83 27.19 -34.73
CA ILE A 15 9.66 26.30 -34.59
C ILE A 15 10.11 24.85 -34.35
N LEU A 16 11.10 24.38 -35.12
CA LEU A 16 11.71 23.06 -34.94
C LEU A 16 12.43 22.94 -33.60
N ALA A 17 13.11 23.99 -33.13
CA ALA A 17 13.74 24.03 -31.82
C ALA A 17 12.71 24.02 -30.67
N GLN A 18 11.56 24.67 -30.85
CA GLN A 18 10.44 24.59 -29.90
C GLN A 18 9.79 23.21 -29.90
N LEU A 19 9.60 22.59 -31.08
CA LEU A 19 9.07 21.23 -31.19
C LEU A 19 10.00 20.19 -30.57
N SER A 20 11.30 20.27 -30.81
CA SER A 20 12.27 19.35 -30.18
C SER A 20 12.32 19.54 -28.67
N SER A 21 12.22 20.78 -28.19
CA SER A 21 12.14 21.07 -26.74
C SER A 21 10.85 20.53 -26.11
N LEU A 22 9.70 20.65 -26.79
CA LEU A 22 8.44 20.07 -26.35
C LEU A 22 8.49 18.54 -26.34
N GLN A 23 9.03 17.95 -27.41
CA GLN A 23 9.19 16.50 -27.53
C GLN A 23 10.14 15.94 -26.45
N GLN A 24 11.21 16.68 -26.13
CA GLN A 24 12.11 16.33 -25.03
C GLN A 24 11.39 16.40 -23.68
N ARG A 25 10.62 17.46 -23.41
CA ARG A 25 9.82 17.58 -22.18
C ARG A 25 8.76 16.48 -22.06
N ASP A 26 8.14 16.08 -23.15
CA ASP A 26 7.17 14.99 -23.19
C ASP A 26 7.83 13.63 -22.89
N THR A 27 9.02 13.38 -23.46
CA THR A 27 9.81 12.17 -23.11
C THR A 27 10.25 12.16 -21.65
N GLU A 28 10.65 13.30 -21.09
CA GLU A 28 11.01 13.40 -19.67
C GLU A 28 9.79 13.19 -18.75
N ALA A 29 8.63 13.77 -19.11
CA ALA A 29 7.39 13.62 -18.36
C ALA A 29 6.85 12.18 -18.38
N THR A 30 6.83 11.54 -19.54
CA THR A 30 6.42 10.13 -19.69
C THR A 30 7.35 9.19 -18.93
N GLN A 31 8.66 9.45 -18.92
CA GLN A 31 9.62 8.65 -18.18
C GLN A 31 9.48 8.84 -16.67
N ALA A 32 9.28 10.07 -16.20
CA ALA A 32 9.01 10.36 -14.78
C ALA A 32 7.74 9.66 -14.28
N LEU A 33 6.66 9.67 -15.08
CA LEU A 33 5.42 8.95 -14.78
C LEU A 33 5.65 7.44 -14.66
N LYS A 34 6.40 6.84 -15.60
CA LYS A 34 6.73 5.40 -15.55
C LYS A 34 7.49 5.03 -14.28
N VAL A 35 8.48 5.84 -13.90
CA VAL A 35 9.25 5.62 -12.66
C VAL A 35 8.34 5.72 -11.45
N ALA A 36 7.50 6.76 -11.34
CA ALA A 36 6.58 6.93 -10.22
C ALA A 36 5.58 5.76 -10.09
N LYS A 37 5.01 5.29 -11.22
CA LYS A 37 4.11 4.12 -11.23
C LYS A 37 4.84 2.83 -10.81
N ALA A 38 6.07 2.62 -11.27
CA ALA A 38 6.87 1.47 -10.87
C ALA A 38 7.23 1.49 -9.37
N THR A 39 7.55 2.66 -8.80
CA THR A 39 7.79 2.82 -7.37
C THR A 39 6.53 2.52 -6.56
N CYS A 40 5.37 3.00 -7.00
CA CYS A 40 4.08 2.70 -6.36
C CYS A 40 3.82 1.19 -6.33
N GLN A 41 3.94 0.50 -7.47
CA GLN A 41 3.75 -0.94 -7.56
C GLN A 41 4.73 -1.73 -6.68
N ALA A 42 5.99 -1.29 -6.59
CA ALA A 42 7.00 -1.94 -5.77
C ALA A 42 6.71 -1.81 -4.26
N GLU A 43 6.23 -0.64 -3.81
CA GLU A 43 5.86 -0.42 -2.41
C GLU A 43 4.55 -1.17 -2.06
N GLU A 44 3.58 -1.21 -2.97
CA GLU A 44 2.36 -2.02 -2.81
C GLU A 44 2.67 -3.51 -2.71
N ALA A 45 3.57 -4.03 -3.56
CA ALA A 45 3.98 -5.43 -3.53
C ALA A 45 4.64 -5.85 -2.22
N GLN A 46 5.25 -4.92 -1.48
CA GLN A 46 5.82 -5.17 -0.15
C GLN A 46 4.75 -5.15 0.95
N LEU A 47 3.72 -4.31 0.80
CA LEU A 47 2.64 -4.18 1.78
C LEU A 47 1.65 -5.35 1.72
N GLU A 48 1.32 -5.81 0.51
CA GLU A 48 0.29 -6.81 0.27
C GLU A 48 0.48 -8.14 1.05
N PRO A 49 1.66 -8.78 1.08
CA PRO A 49 1.84 -10.02 1.84
C PRO A 49 1.70 -9.82 3.35
N LEU A 50 2.15 -8.68 3.88
CA LEU A 50 2.01 -8.34 5.31
C LEU A 50 0.55 -8.13 5.68
N LYS A 51 -0.20 -7.43 4.81
CA LYS A 51 -1.63 -7.23 4.97
C LYS A 51 -2.40 -8.54 4.92
N GLN A 52 -2.12 -9.41 3.95
CA GLN A 52 -2.74 -10.73 3.85
C GLN A 52 -2.46 -11.60 5.09
N CYS A 53 -1.24 -11.58 5.61
CA CYS A 53 -0.90 -12.29 6.83
C CYS A 53 -1.67 -11.75 8.04
N TYR A 54 -1.75 -10.42 8.18
CA TYR A 54 -2.52 -9.75 9.22
C TYR A 54 -4.01 -10.10 9.14
N ASP A 55 -4.62 -9.98 7.96
CA ASP A 55 -6.03 -10.27 7.71
C ASP A 55 -6.38 -11.75 7.96
N THR A 56 -5.41 -12.65 7.81
CA THR A 56 -5.58 -14.08 8.09
C THR A 56 -5.50 -14.39 9.59
N GLN A 57 -4.63 -13.70 10.33
CA GLN A 57 -4.39 -13.95 11.76
C GLN A 57 -5.35 -13.18 12.67
N TRP A 58 -5.77 -11.99 12.26
CA TRP A 58 -6.65 -11.12 13.05
C TRP A 58 -7.97 -11.79 13.46
N PRO A 59 -8.72 -12.49 12.58
CA PRO A 59 -9.95 -13.17 12.96
C PRO A 59 -9.74 -14.27 14.00
N ARG A 60 -8.58 -14.95 13.97
CA ARG A 60 -8.24 -15.99 14.95
C ARG A 60 -8.01 -15.38 16.33
N TYR A 61 -7.26 -14.29 16.38
CA TYR A 61 -7.04 -13.51 17.60
C TYR A 61 -8.36 -12.97 18.16
N GLU A 62 -9.17 -12.31 17.33
CA GLU A 62 -10.44 -11.71 17.73
C GLU A 62 -11.42 -12.77 18.25
N SER A 63 -11.51 -13.91 17.56
CA SER A 63 -12.35 -15.04 17.97
C SER A 63 -11.91 -15.61 19.33
N ALA A 64 -10.61 -15.85 19.52
CA ALA A 64 -10.08 -16.34 20.78
C ALA A 64 -10.35 -15.36 21.93
N TRP A 65 -10.15 -14.07 21.67
CA TRP A 65 -10.42 -13.00 22.63
C TRP A 65 -11.91 -12.91 23.01
N LYS A 66 -12.82 -12.95 22.03
CA LYS A 66 -14.28 -12.94 22.28
C LYS A 66 -14.73 -14.14 23.09
N LYS A 67 -14.24 -15.35 22.75
CA LYS A 67 -14.55 -16.57 23.50
C LYS A 67 -14.06 -16.50 24.95
N LEU A 68 -12.85 -15.98 25.17
CA LEU A 68 -12.32 -15.80 26.52
C LEU A 68 -13.13 -14.78 27.31
N ALA A 69 -13.52 -13.66 26.68
CA ALA A 69 -14.37 -12.65 27.32
C ALA A 69 -15.73 -13.24 27.73
N GLN A 70 -16.38 -13.99 26.83
CA GLN A 70 -17.65 -14.68 27.10
C GLN A 70 -17.52 -15.71 28.23
N LEU A 71 -16.46 -16.51 28.26
CA LEU A 71 -16.22 -17.46 29.35
C LEU A 71 -16.08 -16.74 30.70
N ARG A 72 -15.43 -15.58 30.71
CA ARG A 72 -15.23 -14.77 31.91
C ARG A 72 -16.50 -14.12 32.45
N GLU A 73 -17.55 -13.97 31.65
CA GLU A 73 -18.86 -13.50 32.11
C GLU A 73 -19.56 -14.51 33.02
N TYR A 74 -19.28 -15.81 32.86
CA TYR A 74 -19.87 -16.83 33.70
C TYR A 74 -19.20 -16.91 35.08
N PRO A 75 -19.99 -17.14 36.16
CA PRO A 75 -19.46 -17.51 37.47
C PRO A 75 -18.58 -18.77 37.39
N PRO A 76 -17.58 -18.95 38.28
CA PRO A 76 -16.58 -20.01 38.16
C PRO A 76 -17.14 -21.43 37.98
N VAL A 77 -18.20 -21.79 38.71
CA VAL A 77 -18.83 -23.12 38.61
C VAL A 77 -19.52 -23.31 37.25
N VAL A 78 -20.31 -22.32 36.83
CA VAL A 78 -21.00 -22.35 35.52
C VAL A 78 -19.98 -22.39 34.39
N ARG A 79 -18.93 -21.58 34.51
CA ARG A 79 -17.82 -21.55 33.56
C ARG A 79 -17.18 -22.92 33.38
N PHE A 80 -16.85 -23.63 34.47
CA PHE A 80 -16.30 -24.97 34.37
C PHE A 80 -17.21 -25.92 33.58
N PHE A 81 -18.52 -25.91 33.82
CA PHE A 81 -19.47 -26.73 33.06
C PHE A 81 -19.54 -26.32 31.59
N VAL A 82 -19.56 -25.02 31.29
CA VAL A 82 -19.53 -24.51 29.91
C VAL A 82 -18.25 -24.95 29.20
N GLN A 83 -17.09 -24.82 29.85
CA GLN A 83 -15.80 -25.26 29.30
C GLN A 83 -15.80 -26.78 29.05
N LEU A 84 -16.32 -27.57 30.00
CA LEU A 84 -16.43 -29.02 29.86
C LEU A 84 -17.36 -29.45 28.71
N TRP A 85 -18.47 -28.75 28.51
CA TRP A 85 -19.45 -29.09 27.46
C TRP A 85 -19.06 -28.60 26.07
N THR A 86 -18.37 -27.47 25.98
CA THR A 86 -17.98 -26.86 24.69
C THR A 86 -16.57 -27.23 24.25
N ASP A 87 -15.78 -27.86 25.14
CA ASP A 87 -14.35 -28.12 24.99
C ASP A 87 -13.52 -26.85 24.71
N VAL A 88 -14.05 -25.68 25.08
CA VAL A 88 -13.38 -24.39 24.96
C VAL A 88 -12.82 -24.01 26.33
N TRP A 89 -11.50 -24.06 26.47
CA TRP A 89 -10.82 -23.80 27.74
C TRP A 89 -10.15 -22.42 27.80
N GLU A 90 -10.19 -21.77 28.97
CA GLU A 90 -9.56 -20.45 29.17
C GLU A 90 -8.04 -20.48 28.89
N GLN A 91 -7.33 -21.48 29.42
CA GLN A 91 -5.86 -21.56 29.29
C GLN A 91 -5.38 -21.64 27.82
N PRO A 92 -5.91 -22.54 26.97
CA PRO A 92 -5.57 -22.55 25.54
C PRO A 92 -5.94 -21.26 24.80
N LEU A 93 -7.05 -20.62 25.17
CA LEU A 93 -7.45 -19.34 24.58
C LEU A 93 -6.49 -18.22 24.97
N GLU A 94 -6.08 -18.14 26.24
CA GLU A 94 -5.09 -17.19 26.72
C GLU A 94 -3.74 -17.39 26.04
N ALA A 95 -3.27 -18.63 25.90
CA ALA A 95 -2.06 -18.95 25.17
C ALA A 95 -2.17 -18.48 23.71
N SER A 96 -3.27 -18.80 23.02
CA SER A 96 -3.50 -18.38 21.64
C SER A 96 -3.51 -16.86 21.47
N ILE A 97 -4.09 -16.12 22.43
CA ILE A 97 -4.10 -14.65 22.42
C ILE A 97 -2.70 -14.09 22.63
N GLN A 98 -1.92 -14.65 23.57
CA GLN A 98 -0.55 -14.21 23.84
C GLN A 98 0.36 -14.49 22.63
N ASP A 99 0.25 -15.68 22.05
CA ASP A 99 1.02 -16.10 20.89
C ASP A 99 0.75 -15.24 19.65
N LEU A 100 -0.51 -14.82 19.44
CA LEU A 100 -0.89 -14.00 18.29
C LEU A 100 -0.71 -12.49 18.53
N ALA A 101 -0.70 -12.02 19.77
CA ALA A 101 -0.60 -10.59 20.08
C ALA A 101 0.74 -9.98 19.63
N ALA A 102 1.86 -10.66 19.88
CA ALA A 102 3.18 -10.13 19.52
C ALA A 102 3.41 -10.09 18.00
N PRO A 103 3.10 -11.15 17.22
CA PRO A 103 3.14 -11.11 15.76
C PRO A 103 2.21 -10.03 15.17
N LEU A 104 0.97 -9.92 15.64
CA LEU A 104 0.03 -8.92 15.13
C LEU A 104 0.51 -7.48 15.40
N ARG A 105 1.06 -7.20 16.58
CA ARG A 105 1.67 -5.89 16.88
C ARG A 105 2.89 -5.61 16.00
N THR A 106 3.69 -6.63 15.72
CA THR A 106 4.87 -6.50 14.85
C THR A 106 4.45 -6.21 13.41
N LEU A 107 3.47 -6.94 12.89
CA LEU A 107 2.88 -6.72 11.57
C LEU A 107 2.29 -5.30 11.47
N GLN A 108 1.50 -4.88 12.46
CA GLN A 108 0.93 -3.54 12.50
C GLN A 108 2.02 -2.45 12.52
N GLY A 109 3.09 -2.65 13.30
CA GLY A 109 4.24 -1.76 13.37
C GLY A 109 5.02 -1.66 12.06
N GLN A 110 5.09 -2.75 11.29
CA GLN A 110 5.74 -2.77 9.97
C GLN A 110 4.84 -2.22 8.85
N MET A 111 3.53 -2.47 8.92
CA MET A 111 2.56 -1.98 7.93
C MET A 111 2.40 -0.45 7.99
N GLY A 112 2.43 0.16 9.18
CA GLY A 112 2.28 1.60 9.34
C GLY A 112 3.23 2.46 8.48
N PRO A 113 4.57 2.28 8.54
CA PRO A 113 5.50 3.01 7.69
C PRO A 113 5.35 2.67 6.20
N LEU A 114 5.06 1.41 5.85
CA LEU A 114 4.85 0.99 4.46
C LEU A 114 3.59 1.63 3.86
N GLN A 115 2.48 1.68 4.59
CA GLN A 115 1.26 2.39 4.18
C GLN A 115 1.52 3.87 3.90
N LYS A 116 2.34 4.53 4.73
CA LYS A 116 2.75 5.93 4.49
C LYS A 116 3.59 6.08 3.23
N ARG A 117 4.48 5.13 2.94
CA ARG A 117 5.30 5.13 1.72
C ARG A 117 4.45 4.92 0.48
N VAL A 118 3.54 3.95 0.51
CA VAL A 118 2.56 3.72 -0.57
C VAL A 118 1.73 4.97 -0.81
N ALA A 119 1.15 5.56 0.25
CA ALA A 119 0.34 6.78 0.13
C ALA A 119 1.12 7.98 -0.45
N LYS A 120 2.42 8.07 -0.15
CA LYS A 120 3.29 9.07 -0.77
C LYS A 120 3.56 8.74 -2.24
N ALA A 121 3.88 7.49 -2.56
CA ALA A 121 4.15 7.05 -3.92
C ALA A 121 2.91 7.19 -4.84
N THR A 122 1.70 6.92 -4.33
CA THR A 122 0.45 7.16 -5.07
C THR A 122 0.26 8.65 -5.33
N GLN A 123 0.47 9.51 -4.33
CA GLN A 123 0.39 10.96 -4.50
C GLN A 123 1.41 11.47 -5.52
N ASP A 124 2.66 10.99 -5.46
CA ASP A 124 3.72 11.35 -6.40
C ASP A 124 3.37 10.91 -7.83
N ALA A 125 2.77 9.72 -8.00
CA ALA A 125 2.28 9.23 -9.29
C ALA A 125 1.10 10.06 -9.83
N GLU A 126 0.12 10.41 -8.98
CA GLU A 126 -0.99 11.30 -9.36
C GLU A 126 -0.49 12.69 -9.77
N TRP A 127 0.51 13.23 -9.08
CA TRP A 127 1.11 14.52 -9.41
C TRP A 127 1.88 14.45 -10.73
N ALA A 128 2.63 13.38 -10.97
CA ALA A 128 3.29 13.14 -12.24
C ALA A 128 2.28 13.02 -13.40
N GLU A 129 1.15 12.35 -13.17
CA GLU A 129 0.09 12.19 -14.16
C GLU A 129 -0.62 13.50 -14.49
N LYS A 130 -0.92 14.31 -13.47
CA LYS A 130 -1.46 15.66 -13.69
C LYS A 130 -0.50 16.52 -14.52
N ARG A 131 0.81 16.51 -14.21
CA ARG A 131 1.82 17.26 -14.95
C ARG A 131 1.91 16.83 -16.41
N HIS A 132 1.90 15.52 -16.66
CA HIS A 132 1.87 14.96 -18.01
C HIS A 132 0.63 15.42 -18.80
N ASN A 133 -0.55 15.42 -18.18
CA ASN A 133 -1.80 15.80 -18.86
C ASN A 133 -1.98 17.32 -19.04
N THR A 134 -1.21 18.15 -18.34
CA THR A 134 -1.20 19.61 -18.50
C THR A 134 -0.15 20.13 -19.48
N LEU A 135 0.73 19.26 -19.99
CA LEU A 135 1.66 19.56 -21.08
C LEU A 135 1.01 19.32 -22.44
#